data_AF-A0A525IFJ9-F1
#
_entry.id   AF-A0A525IFJ9-F1
#
_cell.length_a   1.000
_cell.length_b   1.000
_cell.length_c   1.000
_cell.angle_alpha   90.00
_cell.angle_beta   90.00
_cell.angle_gamma   90.00
#
_symmetry.space_group_name_H-M   'P 1'
#
loop_
_entity.id
_entity.type
_entity.pdbx_description
1 polymer ?
#
loop_
_entity_poly.entity_id
_entity_poly.type
_entity_poly.pdbx_seq_one_letter_code
_entity_poly.pdbx_strand_id
1 'polypeptide(L)'
;MFTLDDLARIVAARADAGAETSYTSSLLAKGPAHCAKKFGEEAFELAIAAVGQDEAAVRAEAADALYHLLVLLKSRGVALSEVMSELERRTAQSGLAEKASRRA
;
A
#
# COMPACT_ATOMS: atom_id res chain seq x y z
N MET A 1 17.79 4.94 6.57
CA MET A 1 16.35 4.95 6.86
C MET A 1 15.65 4.36 5.66
N PHE A 2 14.74 3.41 5.86
CA PHE A 2 14.00 2.75 4.77
C PHE A 2 12.71 3.54 4.48
N THR A 3 12.35 3.68 3.21
CA THR A 3 11.21 4.50 2.73
C THR A 3 10.24 3.71 1.85
N LEU A 4 9.06 4.27 1.59
CA LEU A 4 8.12 3.68 0.63
C LEU A 4 8.66 3.69 -0.80
N ASP A 5 9.47 4.68 -1.17
CA ASP A 5 10.17 4.70 -2.47
C ASP A 5 11.18 3.55 -2.60
N ASP A 6 11.89 3.21 -1.52
CA ASP A 6 12.76 2.02 -1.50
C ASP A 6 11.96 0.74 -1.74
N LEU A 7 10.83 0.60 -1.05
CA LEU A 7 9.94 -0.55 -1.21
C LEU A 7 9.35 -0.62 -2.63
N ALA A 8 8.92 0.51 -3.20
CA ALA A 8 8.37 0.58 -4.55
C ALA A 8 9.41 0.18 -5.60
N ARG A 9 10.67 0.62 -5.46
CA ARG A 9 11.79 0.19 -6.33
C ARG A 9 12.05 -1.30 -6.21
N ILE A 10 12.02 -1.86 -5.00
CA ILE A 10 12.18 -3.30 -4.77
C ILE A 10 11.04 -4.09 -5.43
N VAL A 11 9.78 -3.67 -5.25
CA VAL A 11 8.60 -4.29 -5.88
C VAL A 11 8.72 -4.24 -7.40
N ALA A 12 9.12 -3.11 -7.97
CA ALA A 12 9.33 -2.99 -9.42
C ALA A 12 10.42 -3.95 -9.92
N ALA A 13 11.59 -3.97 -9.28
CA ALA A 13 12.69 -4.86 -9.65
C ALA A 13 12.29 -6.34 -9.54
N ARG A 14 11.53 -6.71 -8.50
CA ARG A 14 11.03 -8.07 -8.30
C ARG A 14 9.87 -8.45 -9.23
N ALA A 15 9.14 -7.48 -9.76
CA ALA A 15 8.08 -7.71 -10.74
C ALA A 15 8.67 -8.15 -12.09
N ASP A 16 9.82 -7.58 -12.47
CA ASP A 16 10.51 -7.88 -13.73
C ASP A 16 11.36 -9.17 -13.64
N ALA A 17 11.54 -9.72 -12.44
CA ALA A 17 12.11 -11.04 -12.23
C ALA A 17 11.11 -12.14 -12.64
N GLY A 18 11.60 -13.28 -13.13
CA GLY A 18 10.74 -14.41 -13.49
C GLY A 18 9.94 -14.96 -12.30
N ALA A 19 8.71 -15.44 -12.53
CA ALA A 19 7.78 -15.89 -11.48
C ALA A 19 8.35 -17.00 -10.57
N GLU A 20 9.23 -17.86 -11.10
CA GLU A 20 9.93 -18.92 -10.34
C GLU A 20 10.96 -18.38 -9.34
N THR A 21 11.36 -17.11 -9.47
CA THR A 21 12.44 -16.50 -8.69
C THR A 21 11.96 -15.40 -7.73
N SER A 22 10.70 -14.98 -7.85
CA SER A 22 10.18 -13.82 -7.15
C SER A 22 8.74 -14.02 -6.74
N TYR A 23 8.49 -13.96 -5.43
CA TYR A 23 7.14 -13.95 -4.87
C TYR A 23 6.29 -12.82 -5.47
N THR A 24 6.87 -11.62 -5.65
CA THR A 24 6.19 -10.47 -6.28
C THR A 24 5.72 -10.81 -7.69
N SER A 25 6.59 -11.39 -8.52
CA SER A 25 6.26 -11.79 -9.89
C SER A 25 5.18 -12.88 -9.91
N SER A 26 5.22 -13.83 -8.98
CA SER A 26 4.20 -14.88 -8.85
C SER A 26 2.80 -14.33 -8.50
N LEU A 27 2.73 -13.25 -7.71
CA LEU A 27 1.47 -12.57 -7.40
C LEU A 27 0.93 -11.82 -8.62
N LEU A 28 1.81 -11.09 -9.32
CA LEU A 28 1.45 -10.31 -10.50
C LEU A 28 0.99 -11.20 -11.65
N ALA A 29 1.61 -12.37 -11.83
CA ALA A 29 1.20 -13.37 -12.82
C ALA A 29 -0.24 -13.88 -12.61
N LYS A 30 -0.75 -13.85 -11.36
CA LYS A 30 -2.13 -14.22 -11.01
C LYS A 30 -3.14 -13.07 -11.22
N GLY A 31 -2.66 -11.89 -11.62
CA GLY A 31 -3.46 -10.75 -12.00
C GLY A 31 -4.02 -9.92 -10.84
N PRO A 32 -4.70 -8.79 -11.15
CA PRO A 32 -5.09 -7.79 -10.16
C PRO A 32 -6.08 -8.28 -9.10
N ALA A 33 -7.00 -9.19 -9.47
CA ALA A 33 -7.98 -9.73 -8.53
C ALA A 33 -7.31 -10.53 -7.40
N HIS A 34 -6.28 -11.31 -7.72
CA HIS A 34 -5.51 -12.05 -6.73
C HIS A 34 -4.70 -11.11 -5.83
N CYS A 35 -4.06 -10.08 -6.42
CA CYS A 35 -3.33 -9.07 -5.66
C CYS A 35 -4.26 -8.30 -4.70
N ALA A 36 -5.48 -7.97 -5.14
CA ALA A 36 -6.47 -7.28 -4.32
C ALA A 36 -6.95 -8.17 -3.16
N LYS A 37 -7.16 -9.46 -3.42
CA LYS A 37 -7.46 -10.44 -2.36
C LYS A 37 -6.36 -10.46 -1.30
N LYS A 38 -5.09 -10.55 -1.73
CA LYS A 38 -3.94 -10.54 -0.82
C LYS A 38 -3.85 -9.28 0.01
N PHE A 39 -3.95 -8.11 -0.61
CA PHE A 39 -4.00 -6.85 0.14
C PHE A 39 -5.16 -6.82 1.15
N GLY A 40 -6.33 -7.34 0.78
CA GLY A 40 -7.49 -7.43 1.68
C GLY A 40 -7.27 -8.35 2.88
N GLU A 41 -6.56 -9.47 2.69
CA GLU A 41 -6.14 -10.37 3.78
C GLU A 41 -5.27 -9.60 4.79
N GLU A 42 -4.16 -9.00 4.35
CA GLU A 42 -3.24 -8.29 5.25
C GLU A 42 -3.89 -7.07 5.93
N ALA A 43 -4.73 -6.32 5.20
CA ALA A 43 -5.45 -5.18 5.76
C ALA A 43 -6.42 -5.60 6.88
N PHE A 44 -7.04 -6.78 6.75
CA PHE A 44 -7.94 -7.32 7.76
C PHE A 44 -7.16 -7.89 8.96
N GLU A 45 -6.04 -8.56 8.72
CA GLU A 45 -5.14 -9.03 9.77
C GLU A 45 -4.58 -7.87 10.60
N LEU A 46 -4.17 -6.77 9.96
CA LEU A 46 -3.80 -5.53 10.66
C LEU A 46 -4.93 -4.99 11.53
N ALA A 47 -6.17 -4.99 11.04
CA ALA A 47 -7.32 -4.53 11.81
C ALA A 47 -7.57 -5.42 13.06
N ILE A 48 -7.39 -6.73 12.92
CA ILE A 48 -7.48 -7.68 14.05
C ILE A 48 -6.34 -7.43 15.05
N ALA A 49 -5.10 -7.30 14.58
CA ALA A 49 -3.93 -7.05 15.42
C ALA A 49 -4.09 -5.77 16.25
N ALA A 50 -4.67 -4.72 15.67
CA ALA A 50 -4.94 -3.46 16.35
C ALA A 50 -5.96 -3.60 17.50
N VAL A 51 -6.90 -4.54 17.40
CA VAL A 51 -7.86 -4.84 18.48
C VAL A 51 -7.23 -5.72 19.56
N GLY A 52 -6.32 -6.62 19.18
CA GLY A 52 -5.65 -7.57 20.08
C GLY A 52 -4.59 -6.99 21.01
N GLN A 53 -4.28 -5.68 20.93
CA GLN A 53 -3.23 -5.00 21.71
C GLN A 53 -1.81 -5.55 21.53
N ASP A 54 -1.50 -6.18 20.39
CA ASP A 54 -0.15 -6.66 20.06
C ASP A 54 0.57 -5.68 19.11
N GLU A 55 1.44 -4.84 19.66
CA GLU A 55 2.21 -3.87 18.88
C GLU A 55 3.23 -4.51 17.93
N ALA A 56 3.70 -5.73 18.21
CA ALA A 56 4.59 -6.44 17.29
C ALA A 56 3.81 -6.93 16.06
N ALA A 57 2.63 -7.51 16.28
CA ALA A 57 1.73 -7.90 15.20
C ALA A 57 1.31 -6.67 14.37
N VAL A 58 0.89 -5.57 15.00
CA VAL A 58 0.52 -4.34 14.27
C VAL A 58 1.65 -3.85 13.36
N ARG A 59 2.90 -3.89 13.83
CA ARG A 59 4.06 -3.48 13.00
C ARG A 59 4.30 -4.42 11.83
N ALA A 60 4.15 -5.73 12.04
CA ALA A 60 4.31 -6.74 11.00
C ALA A 60 3.22 -6.62 9.93
N GLU A 61 1.95 -6.64 10.34
CA GLU A 61 0.82 -6.57 9.41
C GLU A 61 0.72 -5.23 8.67
N ALA A 62 1.13 -4.13 9.31
CA ALA A 62 1.22 -2.84 8.62
C ALA A 62 2.29 -2.86 7.52
N ALA A 63 3.43 -3.52 7.76
CA ALA A 63 4.46 -3.67 6.75
C ALA A 63 3.99 -4.54 5.58
N ASP A 64 3.30 -5.65 5.86
CA ASP A 64 2.76 -6.55 4.83
C ASP A 64 1.62 -5.89 4.03
N ALA A 65 0.73 -5.15 4.69
CA ALA A 65 -0.29 -4.35 4.01
C ALA A 65 0.31 -3.30 3.07
N LEU A 66 1.38 -2.61 3.47
CA LEU A 66 2.09 -1.65 2.61
C LEU A 66 2.76 -2.34 1.41
N TYR A 67 3.41 -3.48 1.63
CA TYR A 67 4.00 -4.26 0.54
C TYR A 67 2.92 -4.72 -0.45
N HIS A 68 1.84 -5.36 0.04
CA HIS A 68 0.77 -5.87 -0.80
C HIS A 68 -0.03 -4.77 -1.49
N LEU A 69 -0.15 -3.58 -0.88
CA LEU A 69 -0.68 -2.39 -1.56
C LEU A 69 0.17 -2.03 -2.78
N LEU A 70 1.51 -1.95 -2.65
CA LEU A 70 2.37 -1.60 -3.78
C LEU A 70 2.34 -2.67 -4.89
N VAL A 71 2.25 -3.96 -4.54
CA VAL A 71 2.06 -5.03 -5.53
C VAL A 71 0.74 -4.88 -6.26
N LEU A 72 -0.35 -4.57 -5.55
CA LEU A 72 -1.66 -4.30 -6.14
C LEU A 72 -1.60 -3.09 -7.09
N LEU A 73 -1.00 -1.98 -6.69
CA LEU A 73 -0.84 -0.80 -7.54
C LEU A 73 -0.05 -1.13 -8.81
N LYS A 74 1.07 -1.85 -8.68
CA LYS A 74 1.87 -2.33 -9.82
C LYS A 74 1.04 -3.21 -10.77
N SER A 75 0.18 -4.09 -10.25
CA SER A 75 -0.72 -4.92 -11.07
C SER A 75 -1.73 -4.11 -11.90
N ARG A 76 -2.01 -2.87 -11.49
CA ARG A 76 -2.91 -1.93 -12.17
C ARG A 76 -2.18 -0.85 -12.97
N GLY A 77 -0.85 -0.86 -12.97
CA GLY A 77 -0.03 0.18 -13.61
C GLY A 77 -0.09 1.54 -12.92
N VAL A 78 -0.47 1.59 -11.63
CA VAL A 78 -0.50 2.82 -10.84
C VAL A 78 0.83 2.98 -10.10
N ALA A 79 1.47 4.14 -10.23
CA ALA A 79 2.71 4.45 -9.54
C ALA A 79 2.46 4.95 -8.12
N LEU A 80 3.40 4.68 -7.20
CA LEU A 80 3.36 5.23 -5.84
C LEU A 80 3.29 6.77 -5.87
N SER A 81 4.01 7.43 -6.78
CA SER A 81 3.99 8.88 -6.92
C SER A 81 2.60 9.46 -7.21
N GLU A 82 1.76 8.73 -7.95
CA GLU A 82 0.37 9.14 -8.20
C GLU A 82 -0.47 9.08 -6.92
N VAL A 83 -0.27 8.04 -6.10
CA VAL A 83 -0.92 7.92 -4.78
C VAL A 83 -0.45 9.02 -3.83
N MET A 84 0.86 9.31 -3.80
CA MET A 84 1.42 10.38 -2.98
C MET A 84 0.91 11.77 -3.41
N SER A 85 0.78 12.01 -4.72
CA SER A 85 0.20 13.25 -5.26
C SER A 85 -1.27 13.40 -4.84
N GLU A 86 -2.04 12.31 -4.84
CA GLU A 86 -3.42 12.33 -4.37
C GLU A 86 -3.51 12.58 -2.84
N LEU A 87 -2.59 11.99 -2.05
CA LEU A 87 -2.51 12.26 -0.61
C LEU A 87 -2.14 13.73 -0.33
N GLU A 88 -1.18 14.29 -1.06
CA GLU A 88 -0.82 15.71 -0.97
C GLU A 88 -2.02 16.59 -1.28
N ARG A 89 -2.73 16.32 -2.38
CA ARG A 89 -3.95 17.05 -2.77
C ARG A 89 -5.03 17.00 -1.68
N ARG A 90 -5.25 15.83 -1.07
CA ARG A 90 -6.26 15.64 0.00
C ARG A 90 -5.89 16.32 1.31
N THR A 91 -4.60 16.43 1.61
CA THR A 91 -4.11 16.98 2.89
C THR A 91 -3.85 18.49 2.82
N ALA A 92 -3.60 19.03 1.63
CA ALA A 92 -3.49 20.48 1.40
C ALA A 92 -4.79 21.24 1.72
N GLN A 93 -5.95 20.62 1.49
CA GLN A 93 -7.25 21.11 1.95
C GLN A 93 -7.59 20.46 3.30
N SER A 94 -7.03 20.98 4.40
CA SER A 94 -7.54 20.59 5.71
C SER A 94 -9.03 20.94 5.78
N GLY A 95 -9.88 20.01 6.26
CA GLY A 95 -11.31 20.28 6.49
C GLY A 95 -11.59 21.43 7.48
N LEU A 96 -10.54 21.98 8.11
CA LEU A 96 -10.57 23.22 8.88
C LEU A 96 -10.59 24.46 7.97
N ALA A 97 -9.81 24.48 6.89
CA ALA A 97 -9.82 25.55 5.90
C ALA A 97 -11.15 25.62 5.14
N GLU A 98 -11.73 24.46 4.83
CA GLU A 98 -13.05 24.36 4.19
C GLU A 98 -14.21 24.75 5.12
N LYS A 99 -14.09 24.51 6.44
CA LYS A 99 -15.06 25.01 7.44
C LYS A 99 -14.93 26.52 7.71
N ALA A 100 -13.72 27.07 7.61
CA ALA A 100 -13.46 28.50 7.79
C ALA A 100 -14.00 29.33 6.61
N SER A 101 -13.86 28.85 5.36
CA SER A 101 -14.37 29.55 4.17
C SER A 101 -15.91 29.56 4.06
N ARG A 102 -16.61 28.63 4.73
CA ARG A 102 -18.09 28.58 4.77
C ARG A 102 -18.71 29.54 5.79
N ARG A 103 -17.92 30.15 6.67
CA ARG A 103 -18.38 31.11 7.70
C ARG A 103 -17.98 32.56 7.38
N ALA A 104 -17.35 32.80 6.23
CA ALA A 104 -16.98 34.12 5.73
C ALA A 104 -18.01 34.63 4.72
#